data_AF-Q17W02-F1
#
_entry.id   AF-Q17W02-F1
#
_cell.length_a   1.000
_cell.length_b   1.000
_cell.length_c   1.000
_cell.angle_alpha   90.00
_cell.angle_beta   90.00
_cell.angle_gamma   90.00
#
_symmetry.space_group_name_H-M   'P 1'
#
loop_
_entity.id
_entity.type
_entity.pdbx_description
1 polymer ?
#
loop_
_entity_poly.entity_id
_entity_poly.type
_entity_poly.pdbx_seq_one_letter_code
_entity_poly.pdbx_strand_id
1 'polypeptide(L)'
;MFLNLRIQDSTLEKHHHSIKPFLETFEVISLEALKSQDCTRLFKKGFLNIQKTFKWSSLNALNPLNQLAKSPYCYGLIEQIAILSNGVVMPCCMDMQASISFSNLNHTPLKDILKSQKSTAIKTHFLKGEVLELLCKNCSYPLIRYKK
;
A
#
# COMPACT_ATOMS: atom_id res chain seq x y z
N MET A 1 -4.23 17.56 18.15
CA MET A 1 -4.70 16.95 16.89
C MET A 1 -3.87 17.49 15.73
N PHE A 2 -3.44 16.61 14.83
CA PHE A 2 -2.76 16.95 13.57
C PHE A 2 -3.65 16.52 12.41
N LEU A 3 -3.73 17.33 11.35
CA LEU A 3 -4.41 16.96 10.10
C LEU A 3 -3.36 16.64 9.04
N ASN A 4 -3.34 15.39 8.58
CA ASN A 4 -2.43 14.93 7.53
C ASN A 4 -3.23 14.56 6.28
N LEU A 5 -3.30 15.48 5.33
CA LEU A 5 -3.89 15.25 4.03
C LEU A 5 -2.87 14.56 3.12
N ARG A 6 -3.35 13.72 2.20
CA ARG A 6 -2.52 12.96 1.27
C ARG A 6 -3.13 13.00 -0.13
N ILE A 7 -2.30 13.28 -1.13
CA ILE A 7 -2.68 13.23 -2.54
C ILE A 7 -1.66 12.36 -3.28
N GLN A 8 -2.12 11.56 -4.24
CA GLN A 8 -1.24 10.74 -5.06
C GLN A 8 -0.61 11.56 -6.20
N ASP A 9 0.69 11.43 -6.42
CA ASP A 9 1.44 12.25 -7.40
C ASP A 9 0.88 12.17 -8.84
N SER A 10 0.44 11.00 -9.29
CA SER A 10 -0.18 10.81 -10.63
C SER A 10 -1.53 11.50 -10.79
N THR A 11 -2.19 11.87 -9.69
CA THR A 11 -3.51 12.49 -9.70
C THR A 11 -3.45 14.01 -9.75
N LEU A 12 -2.26 14.60 -9.49
CA LEU A 12 -2.06 16.05 -9.43
C LEU A 12 -2.46 16.74 -10.74
N GLU A 13 -1.96 16.25 -11.88
CA GLU A 13 -2.30 16.80 -13.19
C GLU A 13 -3.76 16.57 -13.56
N LYS A 14 -4.22 15.32 -13.37
CA LYS A 14 -5.57 14.88 -13.74
C LYS A 14 -6.65 15.70 -13.03
N HIS A 15 -6.42 16.07 -11.77
CA HIS A 15 -7.37 16.78 -10.93
C HIS A 15 -6.93 18.21 -10.61
N HIS A 16 -6.03 18.79 -11.43
CA HIS A 16 -5.48 20.12 -11.24
C HIS A 16 -6.57 21.18 -10.99
N HIS A 17 -7.65 21.17 -11.78
CA HIS A 17 -8.75 22.13 -11.64
C HIS A 17 -9.45 22.06 -10.27
N SER A 18 -9.48 20.88 -9.63
CA SER A 18 -10.08 20.72 -8.30
C SER A 18 -9.07 21.01 -7.19
N ILE A 19 -7.79 20.69 -7.41
CA ILE A 19 -6.73 20.83 -6.41
C ILE A 19 -6.28 22.28 -6.28
N LYS A 20 -6.16 23.01 -7.40
CA LYS A 20 -5.65 24.38 -7.41
C LYS A 20 -6.47 25.33 -6.50
N PRO A 21 -7.81 25.40 -6.58
CA PRO A 21 -8.60 26.27 -5.68
C PRO A 21 -8.44 25.90 -4.20
N PHE A 22 -8.28 24.61 -3.89
CA PHE A 22 -8.00 24.15 -2.54
C PHE A 22 -6.66 24.67 -2.03
N LEU A 23 -5.61 24.64 -2.85
CA LEU A 23 -4.27 25.13 -2.48
C LEU A 23 -4.22 26.65 -2.32
N GLU A 24 -4.91 27.38 -3.19
CA GLU A 24 -5.03 28.84 -3.12
C GLU A 24 -5.64 29.30 -1.80
N THR A 25 -6.55 28.50 -1.22
CA THR A 25 -7.14 28.76 0.12
C THR A 25 -6.10 28.79 1.24
N PHE A 26 -4.93 28.15 1.05
CA PHE A 26 -3.83 28.11 2.02
C PHE A 26 -2.60 28.91 1.58
N GLU A 27 -2.76 29.83 0.62
CA GLU A 27 -1.66 30.63 0.06
C GLU A 27 -0.54 29.75 -0.55
N VAL A 28 -0.87 28.52 -0.97
CA VAL A 28 0.04 27.61 -1.67
C VAL A 28 -0.16 27.78 -3.18
N ILE A 29 0.81 28.37 -3.86
CA ILE A 29 0.58 29.00 -5.17
C ILE A 29 0.96 28.09 -6.36
N SER A 30 1.79 27.05 -6.18
CA SER A 30 2.26 26.23 -7.31
C SER A 30 2.17 24.72 -7.06
N LEU A 31 1.60 24.02 -8.05
CA LEU A 31 1.64 22.56 -8.13
C LEU A 31 3.06 22.02 -8.32
N GLU A 32 3.95 22.77 -8.98
CA GLU A 32 5.35 22.36 -9.16
C GLU A 32 6.09 22.38 -7.82
N ALA A 33 5.80 23.34 -6.95
CA ALA A 33 6.32 23.38 -5.59
C ALA A 33 5.89 22.14 -4.78
N LEU A 34 4.65 21.66 -4.97
CA LEU A 34 4.18 20.41 -4.36
C LEU A 34 4.84 19.16 -4.94
N LYS A 35 5.17 19.14 -6.23
CA LYS A 35 5.87 17.99 -6.82
C LYS A 35 7.32 17.86 -6.35
N SER A 36 7.95 18.99 -6.04
CA SER A 36 9.33 19.03 -5.55
C SER A 36 9.46 18.80 -4.04
N GLN A 37 8.39 19.04 -3.27
CA GLN A 37 8.35 18.82 -1.83
C GLN A 37 7.42 17.66 -1.48
N ASP A 38 7.95 16.58 -0.89
CA ASP A 38 7.16 15.43 -0.45
C ASP A 38 6.06 15.81 0.58
N CYS A 39 6.25 16.92 1.30
CA CYS A 39 5.34 17.43 2.32
C CYS A 39 5.34 18.96 2.38
N THR A 40 4.15 19.57 2.35
CA THR A 40 3.94 21.02 2.48
C THR A 40 3.03 21.31 3.68
N ARG A 41 3.44 22.25 4.52
CA ARG A 41 2.59 22.72 5.63
C ARG A 41 1.54 23.69 5.08
N LEU A 42 0.26 23.42 5.39
CA LEU A 42 -0.86 24.28 5.01
C LEU A 42 -1.20 25.31 6.10
N PHE A 43 -1.17 24.87 7.36
CA PHE A 43 -1.40 25.71 8.54
C PHE A 43 -0.81 25.04 9.80
N LYS A 44 -0.96 25.67 10.97
CA LYS A 44 -0.47 25.10 12.24
C LYS A 44 -1.08 23.72 12.48
N LYS A 45 -0.24 22.67 12.47
CA LYS A 45 -0.60 21.25 12.59
C LYS A 45 -1.40 20.66 11.41
N GLY A 46 -1.44 21.35 10.26
CA GLY A 46 -2.05 20.89 9.01
C GLY A 46 -1.00 20.69 7.91
N PHE A 47 -0.92 19.50 7.34
CA PHE A 47 0.08 19.12 6.36
C PHE A 47 -0.56 18.44 5.15
N LEU A 48 -0.04 18.73 3.96
CA LEU A 48 -0.34 18.02 2.73
C LEU A 48 0.89 17.20 2.32
N ASN A 49 0.71 15.90 2.17
CA ASN A 49 1.78 15.00 1.73
C ASN A 49 1.49 14.50 0.33
N ILE A 50 2.45 14.64 -0.57
CA ILE A 50 2.40 14.00 -1.87
C ILE A 50 2.91 12.57 -1.70
N GLN A 51 2.08 11.60 -2.07
CA GLN A 51 2.39 10.19 -1.99
C GLN A 51 2.66 9.65 -3.38
N LYS A 52 3.67 8.80 -3.50
CA LYS A 52 3.91 8.04 -4.71
C LYS A 52 2.70 7.17 -5.02
N THR A 53 2.19 7.29 -6.24
CA THR A 53 1.09 6.46 -6.73
C THR A 53 1.52 5.01 -6.76
N PHE A 54 0.69 4.15 -6.19
CA PHE A 54 0.83 2.71 -6.34
C PHE A 54 -0.31 2.17 -7.19
N LYS A 55 -0.02 1.10 -7.93
CA LYS A 55 -1.05 0.32 -8.61
C LYS A 55 -1.49 -0.80 -7.68
N TRP A 56 -2.79 -0.96 -7.54
CA TRP A 56 -3.36 -2.15 -6.90
C TRP A 56 -2.87 -3.40 -7.61
N SER A 57 -2.52 -4.43 -6.84
CA SER A 57 -2.11 -5.71 -7.42
C SER A 57 -3.31 -6.38 -8.08
N SER A 58 -3.08 -6.96 -9.25
CA SER A 58 -4.05 -7.83 -9.92
C SER A 58 -3.34 -9.05 -10.46
N LEU A 59 -4.07 -10.15 -10.64
CA LEU A 59 -3.53 -11.38 -11.21
C LEU A 59 -3.09 -11.19 -12.67
N ASN A 60 -3.68 -10.21 -13.37
CA ASN A 60 -3.39 -9.93 -14.78
C ASN A 60 -2.34 -8.82 -14.98
N ALA A 61 -1.78 -8.26 -13.90
CA ALA A 61 -0.74 -7.25 -14.03
C ALA A 61 0.59 -7.86 -14.50
N LEU A 62 1.40 -7.06 -15.20
CA LEU A 62 2.77 -7.43 -15.56
C LEU A 62 3.59 -7.61 -14.29
N ASN A 63 4.19 -8.80 -14.11
CA ASN A 63 5.01 -9.20 -12.96
C ASN A 63 6.18 -8.21 -12.68
N PRO A 64 6.03 -7.19 -11.80
CA PRO A 64 7.09 -6.22 -11.60
C PRO A 64 8.22 -6.78 -10.72
N LEU A 65 7.98 -7.85 -9.95
CA LEU A 65 8.99 -8.45 -9.07
C LEU A 65 9.75 -9.62 -9.70
N ASN A 66 9.21 -10.28 -10.73
CA ASN A 66 9.89 -11.44 -11.35
C ASN A 66 11.21 -11.07 -12.05
N GLN A 67 11.43 -9.79 -12.33
CA GLN A 67 12.68 -9.31 -12.93
C GLN A 67 13.79 -9.10 -11.88
N LEU A 68 13.48 -9.24 -10.59
CA LEU A 68 14.44 -9.04 -9.51
C LEU A 68 14.95 -10.38 -8.99
N ALA A 69 16.26 -10.46 -8.74
CA ALA A 69 16.87 -11.63 -8.12
C ALA A 69 16.34 -11.90 -6.69
N LYS A 70 15.88 -10.84 -6.00
CA LYS A 70 15.19 -10.92 -4.70
C LYS A 70 14.06 -9.90 -4.64
N SER A 71 12.95 -10.28 -4.01
CA SER A 71 11.86 -9.35 -3.72
C SER A 71 12.29 -8.32 -2.69
N PRO A 72 11.87 -7.05 -2.83
CA PRO A 72 11.94 -6.09 -1.73
C PRO A 72 11.16 -6.61 -0.52
N TYR A 73 11.50 -6.08 0.65
CA TYR A 73 10.87 -6.45 1.90
C TYR A 73 9.37 -6.14 1.88
N CYS A 74 8.56 -7.14 2.20
CA CYS A 74 7.11 -7.02 2.30
C CYS A 74 6.70 -7.17 3.77
N TYR A 75 5.82 -6.29 4.26
CA TYR A 75 5.36 -6.34 5.65
C TYR A 75 4.21 -7.34 5.88
N GLY A 76 3.60 -7.87 4.82
CA GLY A 76 2.44 -8.76 4.93
C GLY A 76 2.76 -10.01 5.76
N LEU A 77 1.90 -10.34 6.71
CA LEU A 77 2.08 -11.41 7.72
C LEU A 77 3.28 -11.26 8.66
N ILE A 78 4.09 -10.21 8.52
CA ILE A 78 5.21 -9.92 9.42
C ILE A 78 4.80 -8.83 10.41
N GLU A 79 4.50 -7.63 9.90
CA GLU A 79 4.08 -6.47 10.70
C GLU A 79 2.62 -6.07 10.44
N GLN A 80 1.96 -6.66 9.43
CA GLN A 80 0.59 -6.32 9.07
C GLN A 80 -0.22 -7.52 8.60
N ILE A 81 -1.53 -7.44 8.78
CA ILE A 81 -2.53 -8.34 8.19
C ILE A 81 -3.69 -7.51 7.67
N ALA A 82 -4.55 -8.10 6.84
CA ALA A 82 -5.82 -7.48 6.46
C ALA A 82 -6.99 -8.40 6.79
N ILE A 83 -8.07 -7.79 7.24
CA ILE A 83 -9.34 -8.44 7.54
C ILE A 83 -10.39 -7.67 6.74
N LEU A 84 -11.08 -8.36 5.84
CA LEU A 84 -12.17 -7.77 5.08
C LEU A 84 -13.41 -7.56 5.97
N SER A 85 -14.33 -6.70 5.52
CA SER A 85 -15.57 -6.40 6.26
C SER A 85 -16.44 -7.63 6.53
N ASN A 86 -16.31 -8.70 5.73
CA ASN A 86 -17.00 -9.97 5.93
C ASN A 86 -16.25 -10.94 6.87
N GLY A 87 -15.11 -10.55 7.43
CA GLY A 87 -14.31 -11.36 8.37
C GLY A 87 -13.22 -12.22 7.73
N VAL A 88 -13.07 -12.22 6.40
CA VAL A 88 -11.98 -12.98 5.72
C VAL A 88 -10.63 -12.36 6.04
N VAL A 89 -9.68 -13.20 6.46
CA VAL A 89 -8.29 -12.82 6.78
C VAL A 89 -7.37 -13.11 5.59
N MET A 90 -6.51 -12.16 5.28
CA MET A 90 -5.59 -12.17 4.14
C MET A 90 -4.27 -11.43 4.50
N PRO A 91 -3.18 -11.55 3.72
CA PRO A 91 -1.86 -11.10 4.15
C PRO A 91 -1.70 -9.58 4.17
N CYS A 92 -2.49 -8.85 3.36
CA CYS A 92 -2.26 -7.43 3.06
C CYS A 92 -3.51 -6.81 2.41
N CYS A 93 -3.73 -5.51 2.61
CA CYS A 93 -4.86 -4.79 2.00
C CYS A 93 -4.79 -4.70 0.46
N MET A 94 -3.62 -4.95 -0.13
CA MET A 94 -3.42 -4.97 -1.59
C MET A 94 -4.24 -6.06 -2.31
N ASP A 95 -4.74 -7.05 -1.58
CA ASP A 95 -5.59 -8.12 -2.08
C ASP A 95 -7.08 -7.86 -1.80
N MET A 96 -7.64 -6.80 -2.40
CA MET A 96 -9.06 -6.44 -2.18
C MET A 96 -10.05 -7.57 -2.53
N GLN A 97 -9.66 -8.48 -3.42
CA GLN A 97 -10.51 -9.59 -3.88
C GLN A 97 -10.35 -10.88 -3.04
N ALA A 98 -9.52 -10.85 -1.99
CA ALA A 98 -9.21 -12.02 -1.15
C ALA A 98 -8.68 -13.24 -1.92
N SER A 99 -7.89 -12.99 -2.96
CA SER A 99 -7.25 -14.02 -3.79
C SER A 99 -6.33 -14.93 -2.95
N ILE A 100 -5.68 -14.35 -1.93
CA ILE A 100 -4.85 -15.02 -0.93
C ILE A 100 -5.61 -15.03 0.40
N SER A 101 -6.79 -15.63 0.41
CA SER A 101 -7.54 -15.87 1.65
C SER A 101 -6.91 -17.00 2.47
N PHE A 102 -7.00 -16.87 3.80
CA PHE A 102 -6.62 -17.91 4.76
C PHE A 102 -7.84 -18.61 5.35
N SER A 103 -8.71 -17.86 6.01
CA SER A 103 -9.95 -18.33 6.65
C SER A 103 -10.78 -17.12 7.08
N ASN A 104 -11.91 -17.32 7.75
CA ASN A 104 -12.78 -16.25 8.24
C ASN A 104 -12.90 -16.31 9.78
N LEU A 105 -12.86 -15.14 10.41
CA LEU A 105 -12.94 -14.98 11.86
C LEU A 105 -14.27 -15.45 12.48
N ASN A 106 -15.32 -15.60 11.66
CA ASN A 106 -16.60 -16.14 12.10
C ASN A 106 -16.53 -17.61 12.52
N HIS A 107 -15.52 -18.36 12.06
CA HIS A 107 -15.38 -19.78 12.36
C HIS A 107 -13.99 -20.20 12.85
N THR A 108 -12.93 -19.43 12.56
CA THR A 108 -11.56 -19.75 12.99
C THR A 108 -10.95 -18.61 13.80
N PRO A 109 -10.42 -18.87 15.02
CA PRO A 109 -9.68 -17.87 15.78
C PRO A 109 -8.48 -17.33 15.01
N LEU A 110 -8.25 -16.01 15.06
CA LEU A 110 -7.15 -15.36 14.34
C LEU A 110 -5.79 -16.02 14.58
N LYS A 111 -5.52 -16.44 15.82
CA LYS A 111 -4.27 -17.13 16.20
C LYS A 111 -4.02 -18.39 15.37
N ASP A 112 -5.07 -19.16 15.09
CA ASP A 112 -4.97 -20.42 14.36
C ASP A 112 -4.84 -20.15 12.86
N ILE A 113 -5.54 -19.13 12.35
CA ILE A 113 -5.37 -18.64 10.97
C ILE A 113 -3.90 -18.25 10.72
N LEU A 114 -3.30 -17.46 11.63
CA LEU A 114 -1.93 -16.97 11.47
C LEU A 114 -0.87 -18.08 11.64
N LYS A 115 -1.19 -19.15 12.37
CA LYS A 115 -0.35 -20.35 12.52
C LYS A 115 -0.57 -21.39 11.44
N SER A 116 -1.51 -21.18 10.52
CA SER A 116 -1.75 -22.10 9.41
C SER A 116 -0.49 -22.30 8.57
N GLN A 117 -0.41 -23.44 7.90
CA GLN A 117 0.72 -23.77 7.01
C GLN A 117 0.89 -22.71 5.92
N LYS A 118 -0.20 -22.25 5.30
CA LYS A 118 -0.18 -21.23 4.25
C LYS A 118 0.36 -19.89 4.76
N SER A 119 -0.14 -19.42 5.91
CA SER A 119 0.34 -18.17 6.53
C SER A 119 1.83 -18.24 6.86
N THR A 120 2.26 -19.35 7.49
CA THR A 120 3.65 -19.57 7.90
C THR A 120 4.58 -19.66 6.68
N ALA A 121 4.15 -20.33 5.61
CA ALA A 121 4.91 -20.44 4.38
C ALA A 121 5.11 -19.06 3.73
N ILE A 122 4.05 -18.27 3.54
CA ILE A 122 4.15 -16.94 2.94
C ILE A 122 5.05 -16.03 3.77
N LYS A 123 4.86 -16.00 5.10
CA LYS A 123 5.70 -15.22 6.02
C LYS A 123 7.18 -15.58 5.89
N THR A 124 7.49 -16.88 5.85
CA THR A 124 8.88 -17.36 5.77
C THR A 124 9.53 -16.98 4.45
N HIS A 125 8.80 -17.05 3.33
CA HIS A 125 9.32 -16.62 2.03
C HIS A 125 9.57 -15.11 2.01
N PHE A 126 8.65 -14.30 2.53
CA PHE A 126 8.89 -12.84 2.61
C PHE A 126 10.11 -12.48 3.44
N LEU A 127 10.36 -13.17 4.56
CA LEU A 127 11.57 -12.96 5.38
C LEU A 127 12.87 -13.32 4.64
N LYS A 128 12.82 -14.21 3.64
CA LYS A 128 13.96 -14.58 2.79
C LYS A 128 14.12 -13.68 1.55
N GLY A 129 13.19 -12.75 1.32
CA GLY A 129 13.14 -11.96 0.09
C GLY A 129 12.58 -12.74 -1.10
N GLU A 130 11.73 -13.73 -0.85
CA GLU A 130 11.08 -14.59 -1.83
C GLU A 130 9.56 -14.37 -1.83
N VAL A 131 8.90 -14.67 -2.94
CA VAL A 131 7.45 -14.47 -3.07
C VAL A 131 6.80 -15.74 -3.61
N LEU A 132 5.89 -16.31 -2.81
CA LEU A 132 5.17 -17.54 -3.12
C LEU A 132 3.95 -17.29 -4.03
N GLU A 133 3.10 -16.35 -3.62
CA GLU A 133 1.78 -16.11 -4.24
C GLU A 133 1.85 -15.25 -5.50
N LEU A 134 1.08 -15.62 -6.54
CA LEU A 134 1.09 -14.93 -7.84
C LEU A 134 0.71 -13.45 -7.73
N LEU A 135 -0.32 -13.13 -6.95
CA LEU A 135 -0.72 -11.74 -6.73
C LEU A 135 0.41 -10.90 -6.12
N CYS A 136 1.20 -11.49 -5.22
CA CYS A 136 2.35 -10.84 -4.61
C CYS A 136 3.49 -10.65 -5.62
N LYS A 137 3.72 -11.60 -6.54
CA LYS A 137 4.71 -11.45 -7.63
C LYS A 137 4.38 -10.29 -8.56
N ASN A 138 3.09 -9.97 -8.67
CA ASN A 138 2.54 -8.84 -9.42
C ASN A 138 2.45 -7.53 -8.61
N CYS A 139 2.83 -7.53 -7.33
CA CYS A 139 2.63 -6.39 -6.45
C CYS A 139 3.79 -5.39 -6.58
N SER A 140 3.47 -4.16 -7.01
CA SER A 140 4.43 -3.05 -7.09
C SER A 140 4.63 -2.32 -5.76
N TYR A 141 3.79 -2.57 -4.76
CA TYR A 141 3.78 -1.80 -3.52
C TYR A 141 5.09 -1.85 -2.72
N PRO A 142 5.76 -3.02 -2.56
CA PRO A 142 7.06 -3.07 -1.90
C PRO A 142 8.12 -2.21 -2.61
N LEU A 143 8.09 -2.10 -3.94
CA LEU A 143 9.05 -1.29 -4.71
C LEU A 143 8.92 0.21 -4.43
N ILE A 144 7.71 0.67 -4.16
CA ILE A 144 7.41 2.10 -3.94
C ILE A 144 7.77 2.51 -2.51
N ARG A 145 7.54 1.61 -1.55
CA ARG A 145 7.66 1.92 -0.12
C ARG A 145 9.00 1.51 0.47
N TYR A 146 9.72 0.59 -0.17
CA TYR A 146 11.08 0.21 0.22
C TYR A 146 12.08 1.26 -0.30
N LYS A 147 12.20 2.38 0.41
CA LYS A 147 13.38 3.25 0.30
C LYS A 147 14.44 2.70 1.27
N LYS A 148 15.63 2.38 0.76
CA LYS A 148 16.83 2.19 1.59
C LYS A 148 17.17 3.48 2.32
#